data_AF-A0AAD9JEJ4-F1
#
_entry.id   AF-A0AAD9JEJ4-F1
#
_cell.length_a   1.000
_cell.length_b   1.000
_cell.length_c   1.000
_cell.angle_alpha   90.00
_cell.angle_beta   90.00
_cell.angle_gamma   90.00
#
_symmetry.space_group_name_H-M   'P 1'
#
loop_
_entity.id
_entity.type
_entity.pdbx_description
1 polymer ?
#
loop_
_entity_poly.entity_id
_entity_poly.type
_entity_poly.pdbx_seq_one_letter_code
_entity_poly.pdbx_strand_id
1 'polypeptide(L)'
;MSDIFHEASHDTMWTSCKSPIHIKYVEDPVPRKSFQQLIRPDWINSDDAAKAYVALSHHDLMAEEDRLDNIPTDYPQIEKLIDLACKAKDKAYCPYSKFPVGSAALSKDGTYFTGCNVENAAYPLGVCAEKAVIVKAVTEGHRSFQAVAVCSSMKNSFISPCGSCRQFLSEFGMDMDVYMTKSDRSFVKMKIRELLPLGFEADKLDEERVEMPRTTSSPSGQLTVDSVLNDSTRTDINATV
;
A
#
# COMPACT_ATOMS: atom_id res chain seq x y z
N MET A 1 57.61 -52.32 35.04
CA MET A 1 56.37 -52.81 34.40
C MET A 1 55.54 -51.56 34.15
N SER A 2 55.53 -51.12 32.89
CA SER A 2 54.58 -50.20 32.22
C SER A 2 54.11 -48.94 32.97
N ASP A 3 54.13 -47.72 32.43
CA ASP A 3 54.52 -47.20 31.12
C ASP A 3 54.49 -45.66 31.23
N ILE A 4 55.52 -45.00 30.68
CA ILE A 4 55.50 -43.82 29.79
C ILE A 4 54.96 -42.49 30.37
N PHE A 5 55.82 -41.58 30.88
CA PHE A 5 56.55 -40.45 30.20
C PHE A 5 55.64 -39.38 29.55
N HIS A 6 55.52 -38.18 30.15
CA HIS A 6 56.28 -36.92 29.91
C HIS A 6 55.91 -36.20 28.60
N GLU A 7 55.35 -34.98 28.69
CA GLU A 7 56.07 -33.67 28.54
C GLU A 7 56.34 -33.38 27.04
N ALA A 8 56.19 -32.20 26.44
CA ALA A 8 56.07 -30.83 26.89
C ALA A 8 55.48 -29.97 25.75
N SER A 9 55.10 -28.75 26.11
CA SER A 9 55.11 -27.48 25.33
C SER A 9 55.58 -27.48 23.86
N HIS A 10 54.92 -26.70 23.00
CA HIS A 10 55.45 -25.42 22.48
C HIS A 10 54.49 -24.74 21.47
N ASP A 11 54.84 -23.48 21.27
CA ASP A 11 54.24 -22.37 20.55
C ASP A 11 54.20 -22.48 19.01
N THR A 12 53.53 -21.51 18.38
CA THR A 12 53.73 -20.95 17.01
C THR A 12 53.23 -21.61 15.70
N MET A 13 52.43 -20.79 14.97
CA MET A 13 52.49 -20.36 13.54
C MET A 13 52.22 -21.32 12.34
N TRP A 14 51.27 -20.85 11.50
CA TRP A 14 51.20 -20.81 10.01
C TRP A 14 51.53 -22.06 9.17
N THR A 15 50.59 -22.55 8.34
CA THR A 15 50.65 -22.58 6.85
C THR A 15 49.62 -23.51 6.18
N SER A 16 48.97 -22.99 5.12
CA SER A 16 48.63 -23.60 3.82
C SER A 16 48.32 -25.11 3.71
N CYS A 17 47.14 -25.45 3.18
CA CYS A 17 47.06 -26.46 2.12
C CYS A 17 45.81 -26.33 1.22
N LYS A 18 46.05 -26.29 -0.10
CA LYS A 18 45.05 -26.39 -1.18
C LYS A 18 44.75 -27.87 -1.48
N SER A 19 43.50 -28.24 -1.72
CA SER A 19 43.09 -29.25 -2.74
C SER A 19 41.56 -29.27 -2.96
N PRO A 20 41.08 -29.76 -4.12
CA PRO A 20 39.88 -29.26 -4.80
C PRO A 20 38.60 -30.02 -4.42
N ILE A 21 37.48 -29.30 -4.28
CA ILE A 21 36.16 -29.92 -4.19
C ILE A 21 35.59 -30.02 -5.61
N HIS A 22 35.45 -31.26 -6.09
CA HIS A 22 34.71 -31.59 -7.30
C HIS A 22 33.23 -31.25 -7.12
N ILE A 23 32.73 -30.29 -7.89
CA ILE A 23 31.29 -30.03 -8.02
C ILE A 23 30.73 -31.03 -9.04
N LYS A 24 29.95 -32.00 -8.58
CA LYS A 24 29.03 -32.74 -9.43
C LYS A 24 27.75 -31.92 -9.54
N TYR A 25 27.41 -31.48 -10.75
CA TYR A 25 26.09 -30.94 -11.06
C TYR A 25 25.07 -32.07 -10.90
N VAL A 26 24.08 -31.86 -10.04
CA VAL A 26 22.83 -32.61 -10.05
C VAL A 26 21.79 -31.67 -10.63
N GLU A 27 21.33 -31.99 -11.83
CA GLU A 27 20.17 -31.38 -12.46
C GLU A 27 18.89 -31.88 -11.74
N ASP A 28 17.92 -30.96 -11.61
CA ASP A 28 16.50 -31.14 -11.24
C ASP A 28 16.02 -31.00 -9.77
N PRO A 29 14.76 -30.52 -9.57
CA PRO A 29 14.38 -29.54 -8.54
C PRO A 29 13.81 -30.15 -7.26
N VAL A 30 14.07 -29.52 -6.10
CA VAL A 30 13.62 -30.00 -4.78
C VAL A 30 12.58 -29.05 -4.15
N PRO A 31 11.47 -29.56 -3.57
CA PRO A 31 10.24 -28.80 -3.31
C PRO A 31 10.23 -27.97 -2.01
N ARG A 32 9.39 -26.93 -1.98
CA ARG A 32 9.13 -26.04 -0.83
C ARG A 32 8.73 -26.82 0.42
N LYS A 33 9.48 -26.69 1.52
CA LYS A 33 9.02 -27.06 2.88
C LYS A 33 8.48 -25.84 3.63
N SER A 34 7.52 -26.08 4.51
CA SER A 34 6.75 -25.07 5.25
C SER A 34 7.58 -24.29 6.28
N PHE A 35 7.27 -22.99 6.36
CA PHE A 35 8.00 -21.94 7.09
C PHE A 35 8.15 -22.17 8.61
N GLN A 36 7.42 -23.12 9.20
CA GLN A 36 7.38 -23.33 10.66
C GLN A 36 8.53 -24.17 11.24
N GLN A 37 9.40 -24.77 10.42
CA GLN A 37 10.49 -25.63 10.91
C GLN A 37 11.86 -24.93 11.02
N LEU A 38 11.96 -23.62 10.74
CA LEU A 38 13.25 -22.91 10.64
C LEU A 38 13.56 -21.94 11.79
N ILE A 39 12.68 -21.76 12.78
CA ILE A 39 12.91 -20.82 13.88
C ILE A 39 13.39 -21.57 15.11
N ARG A 40 14.63 -21.32 15.55
CA ARG A 40 15.11 -21.84 16.84
C ARG A 40 14.56 -20.99 18.01
N PRO A 41 14.31 -21.59 19.18
CA PRO A 41 13.54 -20.95 20.27
C PRO A 41 14.25 -19.77 20.95
N ASP A 42 15.57 -19.64 20.76
CA ASP A 42 16.45 -18.65 21.39
C ASP A 42 16.40 -17.26 20.75
N TRP A 43 15.69 -17.08 19.63
CA TRP A 43 15.58 -15.80 18.91
C TRP A 43 14.45 -14.87 19.40
N ILE A 44 13.77 -15.24 20.48
CA ILE A 44 12.56 -14.53 20.95
C ILE A 44 12.88 -13.30 21.82
N ASN A 45 14.12 -13.08 22.25
CA ASN A 45 14.46 -11.95 23.15
C ASN A 45 15.79 -11.27 22.84
N SER A 46 15.84 -10.42 21.82
CA SER A 46 16.64 -9.19 21.82
C SER A 46 16.22 -8.29 20.66
N ASP A 47 16.54 -7.00 20.75
CA ASP A 47 16.42 -5.99 19.68
C ASP A 47 17.15 -6.38 18.36
N ASP A 48 17.81 -7.53 18.32
CA ASP A 48 18.46 -8.09 17.15
C ASP A 48 17.50 -8.87 16.24
N ALA A 49 16.31 -9.28 16.69
CA ALA A 49 15.35 -9.99 15.82
C ALA A 49 14.82 -9.08 14.68
N ALA A 50 14.69 -7.78 14.93
CA ALA A 50 14.33 -6.79 13.91
C ALA A 50 15.47 -6.57 12.91
N LYS A 51 16.73 -6.57 13.38
CA LYS A 51 17.92 -6.52 12.51
C LYS A 51 18.11 -7.83 11.74
N ALA A 52 17.74 -8.96 12.33
CA ALA A 52 17.79 -10.28 11.72
C ALA A 52 16.73 -10.45 10.62
N TYR A 53 15.56 -9.81 10.72
CA TYR A 53 14.58 -9.84 9.61
C TYR A 53 15.05 -9.04 8.39
N VAL A 54 15.73 -7.91 8.64
CA VAL A 54 16.47 -7.20 7.59
C VAL A 54 17.60 -8.09 7.04
N ALA A 55 18.24 -8.91 7.87
CA ALA A 55 19.30 -9.84 7.45
C ALA A 55 18.81 -11.14 6.78
N LEU A 56 17.60 -11.64 7.02
CA LEU A 56 17.17 -12.96 6.53
C LEU A 56 16.58 -12.95 5.12
N SER A 57 16.32 -11.78 4.55
CA SER A 57 16.22 -11.63 3.09
C SER A 57 17.59 -11.67 2.40
N HIS A 58 18.70 -11.75 3.15
CA HIS A 58 20.08 -11.77 2.64
C HIS A 58 20.70 -13.17 2.58
N HIS A 59 20.03 -14.15 1.98
CA HIS A 59 20.69 -15.42 1.66
C HIS A 59 21.17 -15.54 0.20
N ASP A 60 21.26 -14.43 -0.52
CA ASP A 60 22.10 -14.32 -1.72
C ASP A 60 23.30 -13.42 -1.39
N LEU A 61 24.32 -14.06 -0.81
CA LEU A 61 25.68 -13.55 -0.75
C LEU A 61 26.18 -13.36 -2.17
N MET A 62 26.52 -12.13 -2.60
CA MET A 62 27.65 -11.85 -3.49
C MET A 62 28.09 -10.38 -3.28
N ALA A 63 29.38 -10.21 -2.94
CA ALA A 63 30.21 -8.99 -2.91
C ALA A 63 29.79 -7.80 -2.01
N GLU A 64 30.58 -7.59 -0.94
CA GLU A 64 30.43 -6.50 0.05
C GLU A 64 30.86 -5.11 -0.49
N GLU A 65 31.52 -5.05 -1.66
CA GLU A 65 31.98 -3.80 -2.29
C GLU A 65 30.93 -3.15 -3.23
N ASP A 66 29.87 -3.86 -3.66
CA ASP A 66 28.81 -3.32 -4.55
C ASP A 66 27.67 -2.59 -3.79
N ARG A 67 27.75 -2.50 -2.46
CA ARG A 67 26.60 -2.22 -1.59
C ARG A 67 26.33 -0.74 -1.30
N LEU A 68 27.30 0.15 -1.47
CA LEU A 68 27.07 1.59 -1.31
C LEU A 68 26.54 2.25 -2.59
N ASP A 69 26.73 1.60 -3.75
CA ASP A 69 26.33 2.12 -5.06
C ASP A 69 24.94 1.61 -5.52
N ASN A 70 24.32 0.68 -4.79
CA ASN A 70 23.03 0.05 -5.11
C ASN A 70 21.92 0.32 -4.08
N ILE A 71 22.07 1.32 -3.20
CA ILE A 71 20.93 1.82 -2.43
C ILE A 71 19.95 2.42 -3.46
N PRO A 72 18.69 1.96 -3.56
CA PRO A 72 17.72 2.57 -4.46
C PRO A 72 17.69 4.08 -4.19
N THR A 73 17.96 4.90 -5.21
CA THR A 73 18.04 6.36 -5.10
C THR A 73 16.81 7.00 -4.47
N ASP A 74 15.68 6.28 -4.47
CA ASP A 74 14.39 6.70 -3.97
C ASP A 74 14.16 6.39 -2.48
N TYR A 75 15.11 5.75 -1.79
CA TYR A 75 14.94 5.36 -0.38
C TYR A 75 14.54 6.53 0.55
N PRO A 76 15.16 7.73 0.47
CA PRO A 76 14.74 8.87 1.27
C PRO A 76 13.31 9.36 0.94
N GLN A 77 12.89 9.18 -0.31
CA GLN A 77 11.57 9.56 -0.79
C GLN A 77 10.49 8.64 -0.19
N ILE A 78 10.77 7.33 -0.17
CA ILE A 78 9.88 6.30 0.38
C ILE A 78 9.75 6.47 1.90
N GLU A 79 10.86 6.67 2.61
CA GLU A 79 10.83 6.92 4.06
C GLU A 79 10.00 8.16 4.40
N LYS A 80 10.19 9.25 3.66
CA LYS A 80 9.40 10.47 3.81
C LYS A 80 7.91 10.22 3.55
N LEU A 81 7.58 9.47 2.50
CA LEU A 81 6.19 9.13 2.16
C LEU A 81 5.51 8.34 3.30
N ILE A 82 6.20 7.34 3.84
CA ILE A 82 5.70 6.51 4.95
C ILE A 82 5.56 7.34 6.24
N ASP A 83 6.55 8.18 6.56
CA ASP A 83 6.51 9.04 7.74
C ASP A 83 5.33 10.02 7.67
N LEU A 84 5.09 10.62 6.50
CA LEU A 84 3.93 11.47 6.26
C LEU A 84 2.61 10.72 6.40
N ALA A 85 2.50 9.49 5.89
CA ALA A 85 1.30 8.67 6.05
C ALA A 85 1.04 8.34 7.52
N CYS A 86 2.07 7.97 8.28
CA CYS A 86 1.92 7.66 9.70
C CYS A 86 1.61 8.89 10.55
N LYS A 87 2.13 10.08 10.21
CA LYS A 87 1.72 11.35 10.85
C LYS A 87 0.29 11.75 10.51
N ALA A 88 -0.16 11.49 9.28
CA ALA A 88 -1.52 11.80 8.85
C ALA A 88 -2.57 11.03 9.66
N LYS A 89 -2.24 9.80 10.07
CA LYS A 89 -3.08 8.92 10.91
C LYS A 89 -3.57 9.61 12.18
N ASP A 90 -2.74 10.46 12.79
CA ASP A 90 -3.07 11.15 14.05
C ASP A 90 -4.21 12.16 13.91
N LYS A 91 -4.59 12.50 12.67
CA LYS A 91 -5.71 13.39 12.35
C LYS A 91 -7.01 12.65 12.02
N ALA A 92 -7.00 11.32 12.07
CA ALA A 92 -8.16 10.50 11.71
C ALA A 92 -9.38 10.85 12.58
N TYR A 93 -10.52 11.06 11.92
CA TYR A 93 -11.81 11.15 12.60
C TYR A 93 -12.46 9.77 12.56
N CYS A 94 -12.18 8.93 13.57
CA CYS A 94 -12.69 7.57 13.63
C CYS A 94 -13.34 7.22 14.98
N PRO A 95 -14.38 7.96 15.42
CA PRO A 95 -14.99 7.74 16.73
C PRO A 95 -15.76 6.42 16.82
N TYR A 96 -16.13 5.78 15.71
CA TYR A 96 -16.95 4.57 15.71
C TYR A 96 -16.08 3.33 15.72
N SER A 97 -15.15 3.18 14.77
CA SER A 97 -14.27 2.00 14.72
C SER A 97 -13.11 2.06 15.71
N LYS A 98 -12.70 3.28 16.11
CA LYS A 98 -11.42 3.53 16.82
C LYS A 98 -10.20 2.98 16.06
N PHE A 99 -10.30 2.93 14.74
CA PHE A 99 -9.27 2.40 13.85
C PHE A 99 -8.70 3.53 12.97
N PRO A 100 -7.65 4.23 13.44
CA PRO A 100 -7.09 5.34 12.69
C PRO A 100 -6.19 4.83 11.56
N VAL A 101 -6.40 5.39 10.37
CA VAL A 101 -5.64 5.11 9.15
C VAL A 101 -5.19 6.43 8.55
N GLY A 102 -3.90 6.53 8.24
CA GLY A 102 -3.30 7.64 7.52
C GLY A 102 -2.80 7.18 6.16
N SER A 103 -2.78 8.10 5.20
CA SER A 103 -2.23 7.87 3.87
C SER A 103 -1.49 9.10 3.38
N ALA A 104 -0.45 8.87 2.58
CA ALA A 104 0.25 9.91 1.86
C ALA A 104 0.40 9.54 0.40
N ALA A 105 0.31 10.52 -0.50
CA ALA A 105 0.48 10.34 -1.93
C ALA A 105 1.64 11.19 -2.43
N LEU A 106 2.41 10.65 -3.35
CA LEU A 106 3.50 11.31 -4.07
C LEU A 106 3.07 11.52 -5.52
N SER A 107 2.90 12.78 -5.91
CA SER A 107 2.68 13.18 -7.30
C SER A 107 3.96 12.98 -8.13
N LYS A 108 3.82 12.79 -9.44
CA LYS A 108 4.96 12.68 -10.37
C LYS A 108 5.81 13.95 -10.45
N ASP A 109 5.26 15.10 -10.05
CA ASP A 109 6.00 16.37 -9.92
C ASP A 109 6.78 16.49 -8.60
N GLY A 110 6.73 15.48 -7.73
CA GLY A 110 7.44 15.46 -6.44
C GLY A 110 6.64 16.03 -5.26
N THR A 111 5.42 16.52 -5.48
CA THR A 111 4.56 17.04 -4.42
C THR A 111 3.97 15.93 -3.55
N TYR A 112 3.93 16.15 -2.24
CA TYR A 112 3.37 15.21 -1.27
C TYR A 112 2.04 15.69 -0.74
N PHE A 113 1.09 14.77 -0.64
CA PHE A 113 -0.22 14.98 -0.03
C PHE A 113 -0.41 14.02 1.13
N THR A 114 -1.24 14.41 2.09
CA THR A 114 -1.58 13.57 3.24
C THR A 114 -3.09 13.57 3.47
N GLY A 115 -3.63 12.43 3.88
CA GLY A 115 -5.03 12.24 4.23
C GLY A 115 -5.19 11.20 5.33
N CYS A 116 -6.37 11.13 5.93
CA CYS A 116 -6.73 10.16 6.96
C CYS A 116 -8.19 9.75 6.79
N ASN A 117 -8.58 8.65 7.43
CA ASN A 117 -9.98 8.23 7.36
C ASN A 117 -10.88 9.18 8.17
N VAL A 118 -12.07 9.44 7.61
CA VAL A 118 -13.12 10.25 8.22
C VAL A 118 -14.39 9.42 8.22
N GLU A 119 -14.85 9.06 9.40
CA GLU A 119 -16.06 8.27 9.59
C GLU A 119 -17.32 9.14 9.69
N ASN A 120 -18.47 8.51 9.54
CA ASN A 120 -19.77 9.15 9.66
C ASN A 120 -20.74 8.22 10.40
N ALA A 121 -21.75 8.79 11.07
CA ALA A 121 -22.79 8.01 11.74
C ALA A 121 -23.54 7.10 10.76
N ALA A 122 -23.79 7.59 9.54
CA ALA A 122 -24.18 6.76 8.41
C ALA A 122 -22.93 6.16 7.78
N TYR A 123 -22.58 4.93 8.20
CA TYR A 123 -21.29 4.29 7.87
C TYR A 123 -20.87 4.33 6.40
N PRO A 124 -21.78 4.14 5.40
CA PRO A 124 -21.41 4.22 3.99
C PRO A 124 -20.92 5.59 3.51
N LEU A 125 -21.19 6.66 4.26
CA LEU A 125 -20.72 8.02 3.93
C LEU A 125 -19.27 8.28 4.40
N GLY A 126 -18.67 7.34 5.14
CA GLY A 126 -17.28 7.43 5.56
C GLY A 126 -16.32 7.39 4.36
N VAL A 127 -15.15 8.01 4.53
CA VAL A 127 -14.10 8.08 3.51
C VAL A 127 -12.81 7.49 4.07
N CYS A 128 -12.21 6.57 3.32
CA CYS A 128 -10.92 5.97 3.64
C CYS A 128 -9.75 6.96 3.41
N ALA A 129 -8.62 6.73 4.08
CA ALA A 129 -7.47 7.63 4.02
C ALA A 129 -6.91 7.83 2.60
N GLU A 130 -6.90 6.75 1.81
CA GLU A 130 -6.39 6.72 0.43
C GLU A 130 -7.26 7.58 -0.49
N LYS A 131 -8.58 7.50 -0.35
CA LYS A 131 -9.51 8.36 -1.10
C LYS A 131 -9.33 9.82 -0.67
N ALA A 132 -9.23 10.08 0.63
CA ALA A 132 -9.08 11.43 1.16
C ALA A 132 -7.82 12.12 0.61
N VAL A 133 -6.67 11.41 0.57
CA VAL A 133 -5.42 11.99 0.06
C VAL A 133 -5.46 12.24 -1.45
N ILE A 134 -6.06 11.34 -2.23
CA ILE A 134 -6.17 11.51 -3.68
C ILE A 134 -7.16 12.62 -4.01
N VAL A 135 -8.32 12.68 -3.35
CA VAL A 135 -9.29 13.77 -3.52
C VAL A 135 -8.62 15.12 -3.27
N LYS A 136 -7.87 15.24 -2.17
CA LYS A 136 -7.10 16.45 -1.86
C LYS A 136 -6.16 16.83 -3.01
N ALA A 137 -5.30 15.89 -3.44
CA ALA A 137 -4.34 16.14 -4.49
C ALA A 137 -5.00 16.56 -5.82
N VAL A 138 -6.08 15.89 -6.20
CA VAL A 138 -6.84 16.20 -7.43
C VAL A 138 -7.48 17.58 -7.36
N THR A 139 -8.05 17.96 -6.21
CA THR A 139 -8.61 19.31 -6.02
C THR A 139 -7.55 20.41 -6.05
N GLU A 140 -6.30 20.07 -5.75
CA GLU A 140 -5.14 20.98 -5.86
C GLU A 140 -4.46 20.91 -7.25
N GLY A 141 -5.03 20.18 -8.21
CA GLY A 141 -4.58 20.14 -9.61
C GLY A 141 -3.67 18.97 -9.98
N HIS A 142 -3.39 18.04 -9.07
CA HIS A 142 -2.48 16.92 -9.30
C HIS A 142 -3.26 15.64 -9.63
N ARG A 143 -3.04 15.10 -10.83
CA ARG A 143 -3.75 13.89 -11.34
C ARG A 143 -2.84 12.74 -11.72
N SER A 144 -1.53 12.90 -11.56
CA SER A 144 -0.51 11.92 -11.91
C SER A 144 0.29 11.54 -10.69
N PHE A 145 0.18 10.30 -10.22
CA PHE A 145 0.84 9.84 -9.00
C PHE A 145 1.91 8.79 -9.29
N GLN A 146 3.00 8.85 -8.53
CA GLN A 146 4.05 7.84 -8.53
C GLN A 146 3.74 6.75 -7.50
N ALA A 147 3.34 7.16 -6.29
CA ALA A 147 3.15 6.24 -5.18
C ALA A 147 2.15 6.72 -4.13
N VAL A 148 1.61 5.78 -3.37
CA VAL A 148 0.82 6.01 -2.15
C VAL A 148 1.35 5.13 -1.02
N ALA A 149 1.41 5.65 0.20
CA ALA A 149 1.63 4.86 1.41
C ALA A 149 0.38 4.86 2.29
N VAL A 150 0.14 3.74 2.98
CA VAL A 150 -0.98 3.56 3.91
C VAL A 150 -0.44 3.06 5.24
N CYS A 151 -0.77 3.75 6.32
CA CYS A 151 -0.31 3.46 7.68
C CYS A 151 -1.50 3.33 8.64
N SER A 152 -1.44 2.35 9.54
CA SER A 152 -2.43 2.12 10.58
C SER A 152 -1.75 1.75 11.90
N SER A 153 -2.56 1.42 12.91
CA SER A 153 -2.06 0.89 14.20
C SER A 153 -1.92 -0.65 14.22
N MET A 154 -1.99 -1.33 13.07
CA MET A 154 -1.86 -2.79 12.98
C MET A 154 -0.41 -3.23 13.19
N LYS A 155 -0.20 -4.14 14.15
CA LYS A 155 1.13 -4.68 14.50
C LYS A 155 1.50 -5.92 13.69
N ASN A 156 0.56 -6.85 13.54
CA ASN A 156 0.85 -8.21 13.06
C ASN A 156 0.68 -8.36 11.55
N SER A 157 0.00 -7.43 10.89
CA SER A 157 -0.33 -7.49 9.46
C SER A 157 -0.22 -6.12 8.83
N PHE A 158 0.13 -6.11 7.54
CA PHE A 158 0.19 -4.89 6.75
C PHE A 158 -1.22 -4.36 6.47
N ILE A 159 -1.42 -3.04 6.58
CA ILE A 159 -2.69 -2.42 6.19
C ILE A 159 -2.82 -2.44 4.66
N SER A 160 -3.79 -3.20 4.16
CA SER A 160 -4.07 -3.26 2.72
C SER A 160 -5.21 -2.29 2.36
N PRO A 161 -5.12 -1.56 1.23
CA PRO A 161 -6.23 -0.74 0.77
C PRO A 161 -7.45 -1.61 0.49
N CYS A 162 -8.62 -1.14 0.90
CA CYS A 162 -9.87 -1.85 0.64
C CYS A 162 -10.20 -1.88 -0.86
N GLY A 163 -11.09 -2.78 -1.29
CA GLY A 163 -11.43 -2.92 -2.72
C GLY A 163 -11.88 -1.61 -3.38
N SER A 164 -12.63 -0.78 -2.65
CA SER A 164 -13.07 0.52 -3.16
C SER A 164 -11.92 1.52 -3.29
N CYS A 165 -10.92 1.49 -2.42
CA CYS A 165 -9.71 2.30 -2.57
C CYS A 165 -8.86 1.84 -3.73
N ARG A 166 -8.73 0.52 -3.96
CA ARG A 166 -8.00 -0.03 -5.10
C ARG A 166 -8.60 0.45 -6.42
N GLN A 167 -9.93 0.36 -6.55
CA GLN A 167 -10.66 0.85 -7.71
C GLN A 167 -10.59 2.38 -7.87
N PHE A 168 -10.55 3.12 -6.75
CA PHE A 168 -10.40 4.57 -6.80
C PHE A 168 -8.99 4.99 -7.25
N LEU A 169 -7.97 4.27 -6.79
CA LEU A 169 -6.57 4.52 -7.15
C LEU A 169 -6.28 4.12 -8.61
N SER A 170 -6.91 3.06 -9.12
CA SER A 170 -6.70 2.60 -10.50
C SER A 170 -7.10 3.64 -11.55
N GLU A 171 -8.07 4.51 -11.25
CA GLU A 171 -8.44 5.65 -12.09
C GLU A 171 -7.25 6.58 -12.41
N PHE A 172 -6.25 6.63 -11.52
CA PHE A 172 -5.07 7.48 -11.67
C PHE A 172 -3.80 6.71 -12.07
N GLY A 173 -3.95 5.43 -12.43
CA GLY A 173 -2.88 4.63 -13.03
C GLY A 173 -2.66 3.27 -12.35
N MET A 174 -2.66 2.23 -13.18
CA MET A 174 -2.43 0.84 -12.75
C MET A 174 -1.00 0.54 -12.29
N ASP A 175 -0.03 1.38 -12.68
CA ASP A 175 1.40 1.23 -12.34
C ASP A 175 1.84 1.96 -11.07
N MET A 176 0.91 2.65 -10.40
CA MET A 176 1.16 3.35 -9.14
C MET A 176 1.61 2.35 -8.07
N ASP A 177 2.70 2.69 -7.37
CA ASP A 177 3.21 1.89 -6.27
C ASP A 177 2.41 2.16 -4.98
N VAL A 178 2.09 1.10 -4.23
CA VAL A 178 1.38 1.14 -2.97
C VAL A 178 2.24 0.52 -1.87
N TYR A 179 2.57 1.32 -0.87
CA TYR A 179 3.31 0.92 0.32
C TYR A 179 2.34 0.64 1.47
N MET A 180 2.13 -0.64 1.76
CA MET A 180 1.26 -1.11 2.84
C MET A 180 2.11 -1.34 4.08
N THR A 181 1.89 -0.56 5.15
CA THR A 181 2.77 -0.59 6.32
C THR A 181 2.18 -1.35 7.50
N LYS A 182 3.05 -1.70 8.46
CA LYS A 182 2.70 -2.03 9.85
C LYS A 182 2.95 -0.82 10.74
N SER A 183 2.58 -0.94 12.02
CA SER A 183 2.83 0.09 13.03
C SER A 183 4.31 0.36 13.31
N ASP A 184 5.19 -0.62 13.05
CA ASP A 184 6.64 -0.50 13.16
C ASP A 184 7.29 0.14 11.92
N ARG A 185 6.46 0.59 10.96
CA ARG A 185 6.86 1.18 9.67
C ARG A 185 7.48 0.20 8.66
N SER A 186 7.62 -1.08 9.01
CA SER A 186 7.91 -2.10 7.99
C SER A 186 6.78 -2.14 6.96
N PHE A 187 7.11 -2.45 5.70
CA PHE A 187 6.14 -2.35 4.62
C PHE A 187 6.31 -3.44 3.56
N VAL A 188 5.23 -3.65 2.81
CA VAL A 188 5.24 -4.38 1.54
C VAL A 188 4.83 -3.40 0.43
N LYS A 189 5.58 -3.41 -0.67
CA LYS A 189 5.26 -2.67 -1.89
C LYS A 189 4.54 -3.58 -2.88
N MET A 190 3.45 -3.09 -3.46
CA MET A 190 2.77 -3.70 -4.60
C MET A 190 2.27 -2.60 -5.54
N LYS A 191 2.08 -2.92 -6.82
CA LYS A 191 1.40 -2.04 -7.78
C LYS A 191 -0.12 -2.18 -7.68
N ILE A 192 -0.85 -1.17 -8.13
CA ILE A 192 -2.32 -1.25 -8.22
C ILE A 192 -2.78 -2.42 -9.08
N ARG A 193 -2.12 -2.69 -10.23
CA ARG A 193 -2.43 -3.87 -11.08
C ARG A 193 -2.31 -5.21 -10.37
N GLU A 194 -1.44 -5.32 -9.36
CA GLU A 194 -1.27 -6.54 -8.56
C GLU A 194 -2.33 -6.65 -7.45
N LEU A 195 -2.77 -5.50 -6.92
CA LEU A 195 -3.83 -5.42 -5.91
C LEU A 195 -5.23 -5.54 -6.51
N LEU A 196 -5.41 -5.17 -7.78
CA LEU A 196 -6.68 -5.21 -8.51
C LEU A 196 -6.46 -5.87 -9.89
N PRO A 197 -6.22 -7.20 -9.91
CA PRO A 197 -6.05 -7.92 -11.17
C PRO A 197 -7.35 -7.84 -11.98
N LEU A 198 -7.21 -7.59 -13.29
CA LEU A 198 -8.33 -7.43 -14.22
C LEU A 198 -9.34 -6.34 -13.77
N GLY A 199 -8.84 -5.29 -13.13
CA GLY A 199 -9.63 -4.14 -12.70
C GLY A 199 -10.50 -3.56 -13.82
N PHE A 200 -11.65 -3.02 -13.43
CA PHE A 200 -12.50 -2.27 -14.34
C PHE A 200 -11.84 -0.92 -14.62
N GLU A 201 -11.73 -0.55 -15.90
CA GLU A 201 -11.10 0.69 -16.36
C GLU A 201 -12.10 1.41 -17.28
N ALA A 202 -12.16 2.74 -17.19
CA ALA A 202 -13.14 3.53 -17.93
C ALA A 202 -13.05 3.33 -19.45
N ASP A 203 -11.86 3.09 -19.98
CA ASP A 203 -11.63 2.82 -21.41
C ASP A 203 -12.46 1.62 -21.92
N LYS A 204 -12.76 0.64 -21.06
CA LYS A 204 -13.60 -0.52 -21.40
C LYS A 204 -15.08 -0.14 -21.61
N LEU A 205 -15.54 1.00 -21.09
CA LEU A 205 -16.92 1.47 -21.28
C LEU A 205 -17.18 1.90 -22.72
N ASP A 206 -16.19 2.47 -23.40
CA ASP A 206 -16.36 2.92 -24.77
C ASP A 206 -16.31 1.75 -25.74
N GLU A 207 -15.52 0.71 -25.44
CA GLU A 207 -15.44 -0.52 -26.22
C GLU A 207 -16.74 -1.35 -26.16
N GLU A 208 -17.40 -1.39 -24.99
CA GLU A 208 -18.55 -2.25 -24.71
C GLU A 208 -19.89 -1.47 -24.66
N ARG A 209 -19.92 -0.23 -25.16
CA ARG A 209 -21.12 0.61 -25.10
C ARG A 209 -22.23 0.03 -25.97
N VAL A 210 -23.22 -0.60 -25.34
CA VAL A 210 -24.45 -1.04 -26.00
C VAL A 210 -25.42 0.14 -26.09
N GLU A 211 -25.91 0.46 -27.29
CA GLU A 211 -27.03 1.39 -27.45
C GLU A 211 -28.28 0.79 -26.81
N MET A 212 -28.75 1.40 -25.72
CA MET A 212 -30.00 1.01 -25.10
C MET A 212 -31.16 1.40 -26.03
N PRO A 213 -32.09 0.49 -26.37
CA PRO A 213 -33.28 0.83 -27.15
C PRO A 213 -34.02 1.95 -26.44
N ARG A 214 -34.24 3.08 -27.13
CA ARG A 214 -35.12 4.13 -26.63
C ARG A 214 -36.52 3.51 -26.55
N THR A 215 -37.08 3.41 -25.35
CA THR A 215 -38.50 3.08 -25.19
C THR A 215 -39.30 4.14 -25.94
N THR A 216 -39.85 3.79 -27.10
CA THR A 216 -40.71 4.69 -27.86
C THR A 216 -41.97 4.94 -27.03
N SER A 217 -42.10 6.18 -26.57
CA SER A 217 -43.33 6.87 -26.17
C SER A 217 -44.51 6.00 -25.74
N SER A 218 -44.87 6.08 -24.46
CA SER A 218 -46.26 5.94 -24.02
C SER A 218 -47.18 6.77 -24.94
N PRO A 219 -48.39 6.29 -25.29
CA PRO A 219 -49.30 7.05 -26.13
C PRO A 219 -49.64 8.36 -25.42
N SER A 220 -49.46 9.45 -26.16
CA SER A 220 -49.75 10.83 -25.81
C SER A 220 -51.18 11.00 -25.27
N GLY A 221 -51.30 11.06 -23.94
CA GLY A 221 -52.35 11.81 -23.26
C GLY A 221 -51.78 13.16 -22.87
N GLN A 222 -51.96 14.17 -23.73
CA GLN A 222 -51.62 15.57 -23.43
C GLN A 222 -52.46 16.05 -22.22
N LEU A 223 -51.79 16.43 -21.15
CA LEU A 223 -52.31 17.42 -20.19
C LEU A 223 -51.32 18.59 -20.22
N THR A 224 -51.66 19.61 -20.99
CA THR A 224 -50.93 20.88 -21.00
C THR A 224 -51.27 21.64 -19.71
N VAL A 225 -50.24 22.24 -19.10
CA VAL A 225 -50.26 22.94 -17.80
C VAL A 225 -50.90 24.34 -17.84
N ASP A 226 -51.71 24.65 -18.85
CA ASP A 226 -52.23 26.02 -19.10
C ASP A 226 -53.67 26.24 -18.64
N SER A 227 -54.17 25.52 -17.62
CA SER A 227 -55.56 25.69 -17.14
C SER A 227 -55.72 26.11 -15.68
N VAL A 228 -54.65 26.49 -14.96
CA VAL A 228 -54.75 26.85 -13.52
C VAL A 228 -54.47 28.34 -13.22
N LEU A 229 -54.24 29.18 -14.22
CA LEU A 229 -54.03 30.62 -14.00
C LEU A 229 -55.01 31.48 -14.80
N ASN A 230 -56.29 31.37 -14.48
CA ASN A 230 -57.22 32.47 -14.70
C ASN A 230 -58.45 32.35 -13.78
N ASP A 231 -58.30 32.69 -12.51
CA ASP A 231 -59.38 33.39 -11.83
C ASP A 231 -58.81 34.43 -10.85
N SER A 232 -59.16 35.66 -11.15
CA SER A 232 -58.78 36.88 -10.49
C SER A 232 -59.49 37.04 -9.15
N THR A 233 -58.77 36.93 -8.04
CA THR A 233 -59.08 37.69 -6.82
C THR A 233 -57.82 38.33 -6.24
N ARG A 234 -57.54 39.49 -6.81
CA ARG A 234 -56.91 40.68 -6.21
C ARG A 234 -57.00 40.70 -4.68
N THR A 235 -55.86 40.68 -3.98
CA THR A 235 -55.63 41.55 -2.82
C THR A 235 -54.13 41.82 -2.67
N ASP A 236 -53.78 43.10 -2.78
CA ASP A 236 -52.46 43.65 -2.58
C ASP A 236 -51.99 43.49 -1.14
N ILE A 237 -50.73 43.09 -0.93
CA ILE A 237 -49.94 43.51 0.23
C ILE A 237 -48.48 43.67 -0.19
N ASN A 238 -48.12 44.92 -0.49
CA ASN A 238 -46.76 45.41 -0.44
C ASN A 238 -46.28 45.38 1.01
N ALA A 239 -45.08 44.82 1.25
CA ALA A 239 -44.25 45.23 2.37
C ALA A 239 -42.78 44.99 2.01
N THR A 240 -42.14 46.03 1.48
CA THR A 240 -40.71 46.24 1.59
C THR A 240 -40.42 46.74 3.01
N VAL A 241 -39.53 46.05 3.74
CA VAL A 241 -38.38 46.64 4.46
C VAL A 241 -37.27 45.61 4.44
#